data_AF-A0A346RYM2-F1
#
_entry.id   AF-A0A346RYM2-F1
#
_cell.length_a   1.000
_cell.length_b   1.000
_cell.length_c   1.000
_cell.angle_alpha   90.00
_cell.angle_beta   90.00
_cell.angle_gamma   90.00
#
_symmetry.space_group_name_H-M   'P 1'
#
loop_
_entity.id
_entity.type
_entity.pdbx_description
1 polymer ?
#
loop_
_entity_poly.entity_id
_entity_poly.type
_entity_poly.pdbx_seq_one_letter_code
_entity_poly.pdbx_strand_id
1 'polypeptide(L)'
;MLNTRLVTWALGLFTAVTFIVCVIYGLVTPQSLHMHTFLEQVLPGFKWLTWWGFLLGLIESFLYGAYAGLVFCPIYNRLHRHFGAGRSGD
;
A
#
# COMPACT_ATOMS: atom_id res chain seq x y z
N MET A 1 10.95 -9.72 -17.37
CA MET A 1 10.01 -10.27 -16.37
C MET A 1 10.19 -9.50 -15.09
N LEU A 2 9.11 -8.97 -14.53
CA LEU A 2 9.20 -8.16 -13.32
C LEU A 2 9.55 -9.06 -12.12
N ASN A 3 10.56 -8.68 -11.33
CA ASN A 3 10.95 -9.44 -10.14
C ASN A 3 9.93 -9.19 -9.03
N THR A 4 9.00 -10.13 -8.87
CA THR A 4 7.88 -10.04 -7.94
C THR A 4 8.32 -9.69 -6.53
N ARG A 5 9.44 -10.26 -6.07
CA ARG A 5 9.98 -9.95 -4.72
C ARG A 5 10.34 -8.48 -4.60
N LEU A 6 11.13 -7.96 -5.54
CA LEU A 6 11.60 -6.57 -5.48
C LEU A 6 10.42 -5.58 -5.49
N VAL A 7 9.41 -5.83 -6.32
CA VAL A 7 8.24 -4.95 -6.43
C VAL A 7 7.33 -5.04 -5.20
N THR A 8 7.11 -6.23 -4.66
CA THR A 8 6.39 -6.42 -3.39
C THR A 8 7.05 -5.66 -2.26
N TRP A 9 8.37 -5.77 -2.10
CA TRP A 9 9.12 -5.05 -1.08
C TRP A 9 9.09 -3.53 -1.30
N ALA A 10 9.25 -3.07 -2.55
CA ALA A 10 9.23 -1.64 -2.88
C ALA A 10 7.86 -1.00 -2.62
N LEU A 11 6.76 -1.66 -3.03
CA LEU A 11 5.40 -1.15 -2.82
C LEU A 11 5.00 -1.20 -1.34
N GLY A 12 5.37 -2.26 -0.61
CA GLY A 12 5.15 -2.32 0.84
C GLY A 12 5.89 -1.22 1.59
N LEU A 13 7.16 -0.96 1.25
CA LEU A 13 7.93 0.10 1.89
C LEU A 13 7.38 1.49 1.54
N PHE A 14 6.97 1.69 0.28
CA PHE A 14 6.35 2.94 -0.17
C PHE A 14 5.07 3.24 0.61
N THR A 15 4.13 2.28 0.71
CA THR A 15 2.89 2.49 1.48
C THR A 15 3.15 2.69 2.97
N ALA A 16 4.15 2.02 3.55
CA ALA A 16 4.55 2.24 4.94
C ALA A 16 5.08 3.66 5.17
N VAL A 17 5.94 4.17 4.27
CA VAL A 17 6.45 5.55 4.34
C VAL A 17 5.31 6.56 4.16
N THR A 18 4.42 6.35 3.18
CA THR A 18 3.25 7.20 2.99
C THR A 18 2.37 7.22 4.23
N PHE A 19 2.12 6.08 4.87
CA PHE A 19 1.37 6.01 6.13
C PHE A 19 1.99 6.86 7.23
N ILE A 20 3.32 6.81 7.41
CA ILE A 20 4.03 7.64 8.40
C ILE A 20 3.82 9.14 8.09
N VAL A 21 3.96 9.52 6.81
CA VAL A 21 3.72 10.90 6.37
C VAL A 21 2.27 11.32 6.64
N CYS A 22 1.29 10.44 6.38
CA CYS A 22 -0.12 10.69 6.68
C CYS A 22 -0.38 10.91 8.18
N VAL A 23 0.25 10.10 9.04
CA VAL A 23 0.14 10.23 10.51
C VAL A 23 0.75 11.55 10.99
N ILE A 24 1.95 11.92 10.50
CA ILE A 24 2.60 13.19 10.84
C ILE A 24 1.72 14.37 10.39
N TYR A 25 1.16 14.31 9.18
CA TYR A 25 0.27 15.36 8.67
C TYR A 25 -0.98 15.50 9.54
N GLY A 26 -1.59 14.39 9.97
CA GLY A 26 -2.74 14.39 10.89
C GLY A 26 -2.41 14.84 12.32
N LEU A 27 -1.14 14.83 12.73
CA LEU A 27 -0.68 15.42 13.99
C LEU A 27 -0.44 16.94 13.89
N VAL A 28 0.04 17.40 12.73
CA VAL A 28 0.33 18.82 12.47
C VAL A 28 -0.93 19.62 12.15
N THR A 29 -1.98 18.98 11.61
CA THR A 29 -3.27 19.62 11.30
C THR A 29 -4.32 19.35 12.39
N PRO A 30 -4.99 20.38 12.96
CA PRO A 30 -5.91 20.20 14.08
C PRO A 30 -7.29 19.62 13.70
N GLN A 31 -7.89 18.95 14.70
CA GLN A 31 -9.13 18.14 14.86
C GLN A 31 -10.43 18.41 14.05
N SER A 32 -10.47 19.32 13.06
CA SER A 32 -11.68 19.54 12.24
C SER A 32 -11.77 18.65 10.98
N LEU A 33 -10.73 17.86 10.70
CA LEU A 33 -10.67 17.06 9.47
C LEU A 33 -11.12 15.63 9.75
N HIS A 34 -12.18 15.21 9.06
CA HIS A 34 -12.75 13.86 8.94
C HIS A 34 -11.76 12.72 8.61
N MET A 35 -10.44 12.97 8.59
CA MET A 35 -9.41 12.04 8.14
C MET A 35 -9.13 10.91 9.14
N HIS A 36 -9.41 11.10 10.44
CA HIS A 36 -9.30 10.01 11.42
C HIS A 36 -10.33 8.91 11.16
N THR A 37 -11.53 9.28 10.72
CA THR A 37 -12.56 8.32 10.32
C THR A 37 -12.11 7.48 9.13
N PHE A 38 -11.37 8.06 8.18
CA PHE A 38 -10.79 7.31 7.06
C PHE A 38 -9.76 6.28 7.52
N LEU A 39 -8.88 6.63 8.48
CA LEU A 39 -7.94 5.67 9.07
C LEU A 39 -8.67 4.58 9.87
N GLU A 40 -9.73 4.92 10.60
CA GLU A 40 -10.56 3.95 11.35
C GLU A 40 -11.40 3.04 10.42
N GLN A 41 -11.84 3.55 9.27
CA GLN A 41 -12.58 2.77 8.27
C GLN A 41 -11.67 1.83 7.48
N VAL A 42 -10.45 2.27 7.16
CA VAL A 42 -9.46 1.45 6.45
C VAL A 42 -8.81 0.42 7.39
N LEU A 43 -8.73 0.70 8.70
CA LEU A 43 -8.16 -0.21 9.69
C LEU A 43 -9.14 -0.56 10.81
N PRO A 44 -9.85 -1.69 10.71
CA PRO A 44 -10.75 -2.15 11.76
C PRO A 44 -9.95 -2.40 13.07
N GLY A 45 -10.25 -1.62 14.11
CA GLY A 45 -9.58 -1.71 15.42
C GLY A 45 -8.51 -0.65 15.68
N PHE A 46 -8.25 0.27 14.74
CA PHE A 46 -7.34 1.38 14.93
C PHE A 46 -7.91 2.39 15.94
N LYS A 47 -7.23 2.59 17.07
CA LYS A 47 -7.50 3.71 17.98
C LYS A 47 -6.52 4.84 17.71
N TRP A 48 -7.04 5.96 17.23
CA TRP A 48 -6.25 7.17 17.02
C TRP A 48 -5.49 7.56 18.30
N LEU A 49 -4.21 7.94 18.15
CA LEU A 49 -3.34 8.36 19.25
C LEU A 49 -2.97 7.27 20.29
N THR A 50 -3.07 5.97 19.94
CA THR A 50 -2.47 4.88 20.75
C THR A 50 -1.22 4.31 20.10
N TRP A 51 -0.20 4.02 20.91
CA TRP A 51 1.05 3.39 20.45
C TRP A 51 0.80 2.07 19.70
N TRP A 52 -0.16 1.28 20.18
CA TRP A 52 -0.60 0.04 19.53
C TRP A 52 -1.35 0.27 18.22
N GLY A 53 -2.21 1.30 18.15
CA GLY A 53 -2.91 1.67 16.92
C GLY A 53 -1.92 2.02 15.81
N PHE A 54 -0.90 2.84 16.10
CA PHE A 54 0.13 3.21 15.12
C PHE A 54 0.91 2.01 14.56
N LEU A 55 1.32 1.07 15.42
CA LEU A 55 2.02 -0.14 15.02
C LEU A 55 1.16 -1.06 14.14
N LEU A 56 -0.11 -1.27 14.51
CA LEU A 56 -1.07 -2.01 13.68
C LEU A 56 -1.29 -1.29 12.33
N GLY A 57 -1.44 0.03 12.38
CA GLY A 57 -1.43 0.98 11.27
C GLY A 57 -0.36 0.69 10.22
N LEU A 58 0.87 0.67 10.70
CA LEU A 58 2.06 0.50 9.87
C LEU A 58 2.14 -0.92 9.27
N ILE A 59 1.82 -1.95 10.07
CA ILE A 59 1.84 -3.35 9.64
C ILE A 59 0.79 -3.60 8.56
N GLU A 60 -0.45 -3.17 8.78
CA GLU A 60 -1.54 -3.28 7.81
C GLU A 60 -1.21 -2.52 6.52
N SER A 61 -0.73 -1.27 6.62
CA SER A 61 -0.36 -0.47 5.44
C SER A 61 0.78 -1.11 4.63
N PHE A 62 1.75 -1.73 5.30
CA PHE A 62 2.81 -2.49 4.65
C PHE A 62 2.26 -3.74 3.95
N LEU A 63 1.36 -4.49 4.63
CA LEU A 63 0.69 -5.67 4.07
C LEU A 63 -0.12 -5.34 2.83
N TYR A 64 -0.86 -4.23 2.82
CA TYR A 64 -1.62 -3.78 1.64
C TYR A 64 -0.71 -3.46 0.44
N GLY A 65 0.41 -2.77 0.67
CA GLY A 65 1.40 -2.49 -0.39
C GLY A 65 2.09 -3.76 -0.90
N ALA A 66 2.43 -4.68 0.00
CA ALA A 66 2.99 -5.98 -0.35
C ALA A 66 2.00 -6.82 -1.17
N TYR A 67 0.72 -6.84 -0.77
CA TYR A 67 -0.36 -7.50 -1.50
C TYR A 67 -0.52 -6.92 -2.91
N ALA A 68 -0.53 -5.58 -3.05
CA ALA A 68 -0.59 -4.92 -4.34
C ALA A 68 0.57 -5.36 -5.25
N GLY A 69 1.81 -5.40 -4.75
CA GLY A 69 2.95 -5.84 -5.53
C GLY A 69 2.91 -7.33 -5.91
N LEU A 70 2.42 -8.18 -5.00
CA LEU A 70 2.32 -9.62 -5.22
C LEU A 70 1.24 -9.95 -6.25
N VAL A 71 0.11 -9.22 -6.26
CA VAL A 71 -0.98 -9.40 -7.22
C VAL A 71 -0.68 -8.71 -8.56
N PHE A 72 -0.08 -7.52 -8.54
CA PHE A 72 0.19 -6.75 -9.75
C PHE A 72 1.25 -7.41 -10.65
N CYS A 73 2.33 -7.93 -10.07
CA CYS A 73 3.42 -8.56 -10.83
C CYS A 73 3.00 -9.76 -11.72
N PRO A 74 2.25 -10.77 -11.23
CA PRO A 74 1.80 -11.89 -12.06
C PRO A 74 0.79 -11.45 -13.11
N ILE A 75 -0.08 -10.49 -12.80
CA ILE A 75 -1.02 -9.92 -13.77
C ILE A 75 -0.24 -9.21 -14.88
N TYR A 76 0.71 -8.33 -14.53
CA TYR A 76 1.56 -7.64 -15.48
C TYR A 76 2.37 -8.61 -16.35
N ASN A 77 3.01 -9.60 -15.73
CA ASN A 77 3.79 -10.61 -16.47
C ASN A 77 2.90 -11.45 -17.41
N ARG A 78 1.66 -11.75 -17.02
CA ARG A 78 0.69 -12.48 -17.86
C ARG A 78 0.20 -11.62 -19.02
N LEU A 79 -0.16 -10.37 -18.76
CA LEU A 79 -0.61 -9.42 -19.76
C LEU A 79 0.52 -9.12 -20.76
N HIS A 80 1.74 -8.89 -20.27
CA HIS A 80 2.92 -8.69 -21.10
C HIS A 80 3.21 -9.90 -22.01
N ARG A 81 3.00 -11.12 -21.53
CA ARG A 81 3.10 -12.33 -22.37
C ARG A 81 2.01 -12.40 -23.44
N HIS A 82 0.76 -12.07 -23.09
CA HIS A 82 -0.36 -12.12 -24.03
C HIS A 82 -0.29 -11.00 -25.10
N PHE A 83 0.00 -9.76 -24.71
CA PHE A 83 0.10 -8.63 -25.64
C PHE A 83 1.43 -8.59 -26.39
N GLY A 84 2.51 -9.12 -25.81
CA GLY A 84 3.80 -9.28 -26.50
C GLY A 84 3.76 -10.34 -27.61
N ALA A 85 2.93 -11.37 -27.47
CA ALA A 85 2.75 -12.41 -28.49
C ALA A 85 1.99 -11.92 -29.73
N GLY A 86 1.28 -10.78 -29.66
CA GLY A 86 0.54 -10.21 -30.79
C GLY A 86 1.39 -9.36 -31.75
N ARG A 87 2.67 -9.08 -31.45
CA ARG A 87 3.56 -8.23 -32.26
C ARG A 87 4.66 -8.99 -33.03
N SER A 88 4.58 -10.32 -33.09
CA SER A 88 5.54 -11.15 -33.85
C SER A 88 4.90 -11.84 -35.06
N GLY A 89 3.78 -11.30 -35.55
CA GLY A 89 3.03 -11.82 -36.69
C GLY A 89 3.06 -10.93 -37.93
N ASP A 90 4.08 -10.08 -38.10
CA ASP A 90 4.34 -9.31 -39.32
C ASP A 90 5.72 -9.65 -39.89
#